data_AF-A0A3S0E8I6-F1
#
_entry.id   AF-A0A3S0E8I6-F1
#
_cell.length_a   1.000
_cell.length_b   1.000
_cell.length_c   1.000
_cell.angle_alpha   90.00
_cell.angle_beta   90.00
_cell.angle_gamma   90.00
#
_symmetry.space_group_name_H-M   'P 1'
#
loop_
_entity.id
_entity.type
_entity.pdbx_description
1 polymer ?
#
loop_
_entity_poly.entity_id
_entity_poly.type
_entity_poly.pdbx_seq_one_letter_code
_entity_poly.pdbx_strand_id
1 'polypeptide(L)'
;MDCEPVRRRSIAEKSEAELLLGFVKSLPVDGRGTGPMLLTFGGNGFDLPLLRYRSFALGVPLPGLYIGGRRNYWHRFGQDHIDLCDVLSTYGASTKPSLAEMAALANIPVKIGGVDGSHVEALVTAGQLAEVADYCLTDVIATYCVFLRYELARGDLRQTHFDASMDNLRSTIQRHIEQRPLLSAFL
;
A
#
# COMPACT_ATOMS: atom_id res chain seq x y z
N MET A 1 21.65 -18.48 -2.39
CA MET A 1 20.68 -17.72 -1.57
C MET A 1 19.40 -17.74 -2.36
N ASP A 2 18.61 -18.79 -2.15
CA ASP A 2 17.41 -19.05 -2.93
C ASP A 2 16.31 -18.12 -2.47
N CYS A 3 15.97 -17.15 -3.31
CA CYS A 3 14.81 -16.30 -3.13
C CYS A 3 13.58 -17.17 -3.42
N GLU A 4 12.95 -17.69 -2.36
CA GLU A 4 11.69 -18.42 -2.52
C GLU A 4 10.70 -17.54 -3.30
N PRO A 5 10.08 -18.05 -4.38
CA PRO A 5 9.05 -17.32 -5.08
C PRO A 5 7.93 -17.00 -4.11
N VAL A 6 7.37 -15.78 -4.18
CA VAL A 6 6.15 -15.39 -3.45
C VAL A 6 5.01 -16.28 -3.93
N ARG A 7 4.90 -17.49 -3.35
CA ARG A 7 3.79 -18.41 -3.59
C ARG A 7 2.51 -17.71 -3.13
N ARG A 8 1.39 -17.98 -3.81
CA ARG A 8 0.03 -17.72 -3.33
C ARG A 8 -0.13 -18.35 -1.94
N ARG A 9 0.30 -17.68 -0.87
CA ARG A 9 -0.20 -17.97 0.47
C ARG A 9 -1.55 -17.29 0.50
N SER A 10 -2.56 -18.04 0.09
CA SER A 10 -3.95 -17.62 0.04
C SER A 10 -4.27 -16.89 1.34
N ILE A 11 -4.52 -15.58 1.24
CA ILE A 11 -5.02 -14.77 2.37
C ILE A 11 -6.27 -15.45 2.97
N ALA A 12 -7.03 -16.19 2.15
CA ALA A 12 -8.24 -16.89 2.55
C ALA A 12 -8.03 -18.10 3.49
N GLU A 13 -6.80 -18.61 3.64
CA GLU A 13 -6.52 -19.75 4.52
C GLU A 13 -6.03 -19.33 5.91
N LYS A 14 -5.71 -18.04 6.10
CA LYS A 14 -5.23 -17.51 7.37
C LYS A 14 -6.37 -16.91 8.15
N SER A 15 -6.36 -17.14 9.46
CA SER A 15 -7.17 -16.34 10.37
C SER A 15 -6.76 -14.87 10.30
N GLU A 16 -7.68 -13.98 10.66
CA GLU A 16 -7.39 -12.55 10.69
C GLU A 16 -6.23 -12.21 11.64
N ALA A 17 -6.11 -12.91 12.77
CA ALA A 17 -4.99 -12.76 13.70
C ALA A 17 -3.64 -13.09 13.02
N GLU A 18 -3.59 -14.15 12.20
CA GLU A 18 -2.39 -14.51 11.45
C GLU A 18 -2.07 -13.51 10.34
N LEU A 19 -3.09 -12.89 9.73
CA LEU A 19 -2.90 -11.80 8.77
C LEU A 19 -2.30 -10.57 9.43
N LEU A 20 -2.85 -10.14 10.57
CA LEU A 20 -2.33 -9.01 11.35
C LEU A 20 -0.89 -9.22 11.81
N LEU A 21 -0.58 -10.40 12.37
CA LEU A 21 0.77 -10.76 12.78
C LEU A 21 1.72 -10.87 11.58
N GLY A 22 1.24 -11.39 10.45
CA GLY A 22 1.97 -11.46 9.20
C GLY A 22 2.35 -10.08 8.67
N PHE A 23 1.42 -9.13 8.71
CA PHE A 23 1.66 -7.73 8.33
C PHE A 23 2.75 -7.09 9.20
N VAL A 24 2.66 -7.21 10.53
CA VAL A 24 3.69 -6.64 11.43
C VAL A 24 5.06 -7.26 11.20
N LYS A 25 5.15 -8.56 10.93
CA LYS A 25 6.41 -9.23 10.59
C LYS A 25 7.04 -8.70 9.29
N SER A 26 6.23 -8.15 8.38
CA SER A 26 6.70 -7.54 7.14
C SER A 26 7.24 -6.11 7.31
N LEU A 27 7.14 -5.55 8.51
CA LEU A 27 7.70 -4.25 8.88
C LEU A 27 8.89 -4.43 9.83
N PRO A 28 10.03 -5.01 9.38
CA PRO A 28 11.17 -5.22 10.24
C PRO A 28 11.76 -3.87 10.65
N VAL A 29 11.97 -3.69 11.96
CA VAL A 29 12.68 -2.52 12.48
C VAL A 29 13.92 -2.98 13.24
N ASP A 30 15.09 -2.59 12.74
CA ASP A 30 16.39 -3.00 13.25
C ASP A 30 16.76 -2.33 14.57
N GLY A 31 17.86 -2.76 15.19
CA GLY A 31 18.44 -2.25 16.44
C GLY A 31 18.34 -0.75 16.70
N ARG A 32 18.45 0.02 15.61
CA ARG A 32 18.63 1.48 15.56
C ARG A 32 17.37 2.24 15.20
N GLY A 33 16.27 1.54 14.92
CA GLY A 33 15.03 2.14 14.45
C GLY A 33 14.94 2.29 12.94
N THR A 34 15.88 1.70 12.20
CA THR A 34 15.81 1.66 10.75
C THR A 34 14.85 0.55 10.33
N GLY A 35 13.87 0.91 9.51
CA GLY A 35 12.84 0.00 9.00
C GLY A 35 12.21 0.59 7.74
N PRO A 36 11.14 0.00 7.19
CA PRO A 36 10.43 0.57 6.06
C PRO A 36 9.67 1.85 6.45
N MET A 37 9.53 2.77 5.50
CA MET A 37 8.50 3.82 5.57
C MET A 37 7.17 3.19 5.11
N LEU A 38 6.07 3.50 5.80
CA LEU A 38 4.73 3.11 5.38
C LEU A 38 4.18 4.18 4.44
N LEU A 39 3.56 3.76 3.35
CA LEU A 39 2.92 4.64 2.38
C LEU A 39 1.46 4.20 2.19
N THR A 40 0.53 5.15 2.23
CA THR A 40 -0.90 4.90 2.00
C THR A 40 -1.54 6.04 1.21
N PHE A 41 -2.75 5.81 0.68
CA PHE A 41 -3.61 6.87 0.17
C PHE A 41 -4.91 6.91 0.98
N GLY A 42 -4.98 7.78 2.00
CA GLY A 42 -6.11 7.88 2.93
C GLY A 42 -6.05 6.94 4.14
N GLY A 43 -4.91 6.29 4.38
CA GLY A 43 -4.77 5.26 5.42
C GLY A 43 -4.82 5.77 6.86
N ASN A 44 -4.59 7.06 7.11
CA ASN A 44 -4.87 7.65 8.43
C ASN A 44 -6.37 7.62 8.77
N GLY A 45 -7.23 7.73 7.76
CA GLY A 45 -8.68 7.71 7.92
C GLY A 45 -9.29 6.31 7.96
N PHE A 46 -8.57 5.29 7.45
CA PHE A 46 -9.12 3.95 7.26
C PHE A 46 -8.16 2.83 7.65
N ASP A 47 -7.08 2.59 6.89
CA ASP A 47 -6.22 1.40 7.02
C ASP A 47 -5.62 1.25 8.43
N LEU A 48 -5.00 2.31 8.93
CA LEU A 48 -4.35 2.31 10.23
C LEU A 48 -5.40 2.16 11.37
N PRO A 49 -6.48 2.96 11.44
CA PRO A 49 -7.57 2.71 12.39
C PRO A 49 -8.12 1.28 12.35
N LEU A 50 -8.31 0.71 11.14
CA LEU A 50 -8.79 -0.67 10.98
C LEU A 50 -7.84 -1.66 11.65
N LEU A 51 -6.54 -1.60 11.35
CA LEU A 51 -5.53 -2.47 11.98
C LEU A 51 -5.55 -2.35 13.51
N ARG A 52 -5.69 -1.12 14.04
CA ARG A 52 -5.79 -0.87 15.48
C ARG A 52 -7.02 -1.52 16.09
N TYR A 53 -8.19 -1.34 15.48
CA TYR A 53 -9.45 -1.86 16.01
C TYR A 53 -9.50 -3.39 15.93
N ARG A 54 -8.99 -3.99 14.84
CA ARG A 54 -8.95 -5.45 14.71
C ARG A 54 -7.93 -6.08 15.65
N SER A 55 -6.78 -5.43 15.87
CA SER A 55 -5.82 -5.81 16.92
C SER A 55 -6.45 -5.78 18.31
N PHE A 56 -7.19 -4.72 18.64
CA PHE A 56 -7.90 -4.60 19.91
C PHE A 56 -8.96 -5.70 20.07
N ALA A 57 -9.80 -5.93 19.05
CA ALA A 57 -10.87 -6.92 19.08
C ALA A 57 -10.35 -8.36 19.24
N LEU A 58 -9.18 -8.67 18.67
CA LEU A 58 -8.60 -10.01 18.69
C LEU A 58 -7.56 -10.21 19.80
N GLY A 59 -7.20 -9.17 20.55
CA GLY A 59 -6.13 -9.23 21.56
C GLY A 59 -4.73 -9.48 20.96
N VAL A 60 -4.50 -9.10 19.70
CA VAL A 60 -3.26 -9.35 18.97
C VAL A 60 -2.34 -8.13 19.06
N PRO A 61 -1.09 -8.25 19.54
CA PRO A 61 -0.20 -7.10 19.67
C PRO A 61 0.39 -6.70 18.31
N LEU A 62 0.45 -5.39 18.03
CA LEU A 62 1.09 -4.81 16.83
C LEU A 62 2.30 -3.91 17.18
N PRO A 63 3.31 -4.40 17.93
CA PRO A 63 4.35 -3.55 18.52
C PRO A 63 5.18 -2.79 17.47
N GLY A 64 5.36 -3.36 16.27
CA GLY A 64 6.07 -2.72 15.16
C GLY A 64 5.39 -1.47 14.61
N LEU A 65 4.12 -1.22 14.95
CA LEU A 65 3.41 -0.01 14.52
C LEU A 65 3.56 1.18 15.47
N TYR A 66 4.06 0.98 16.68
CA TYR A 66 4.13 1.99 17.73
C TYR A 66 5.57 2.37 18.07
N ILE A 67 5.76 3.50 18.76
CA ILE A 67 7.07 4.01 19.19
C ILE A 67 7.93 2.95 19.91
N GLY A 68 7.31 2.06 20.70
CA GLY A 68 7.99 0.93 21.37
C GLY A 68 8.58 -0.13 20.42
N GLY A 69 8.35 0.00 19.11
CA GLY A 69 8.93 -0.74 18.00
C GLY A 69 9.86 0.10 17.11
N ARG A 70 10.31 1.27 17.61
CA ARG A 70 11.33 2.18 17.04
C ARG A 70 10.90 3.10 15.87
N ARG A 71 9.73 2.89 15.27
CA ARG A 71 9.07 3.83 14.32
C ARG A 71 7.68 4.20 14.82
N ASN A 72 7.20 5.41 14.51
CA ASN A 72 5.87 5.86 14.88
C ASN A 72 4.98 6.11 13.66
N TYR A 73 4.43 5.04 13.10
CA TYR A 73 3.51 5.13 11.95
C TYR A 73 2.19 5.84 12.26
N TRP A 74 1.88 6.11 13.54
CA TRP A 74 0.68 6.86 13.93
C TRP A 74 0.92 8.38 14.01
N HIS A 75 2.17 8.82 13.93
CA HIS A 75 2.47 10.25 13.93
C HIS A 75 2.14 10.82 12.56
N ARG A 76 0.93 11.41 12.45
CA ARG A 76 0.36 11.97 11.21
C ARG A 76 1.28 12.93 10.45
N PHE A 77 2.11 13.70 11.16
CA PHE A 77 3.03 14.69 10.58
C PHE A 77 4.48 14.18 10.49
N GLY A 78 4.69 12.88 10.73
CA GLY A 78 6.00 12.24 10.72
C GLY A 78 6.48 11.86 9.33
N GLN A 79 7.60 11.15 9.30
CA GLN A 79 8.21 10.58 8.09
C GLN A 79 8.23 9.04 8.12
N ASP A 80 7.73 8.44 9.20
CA ASP A 80 7.60 6.98 9.29
C ASP A 80 6.43 6.48 8.46
N HIS A 81 5.35 7.26 8.40
CA HIS A 81 4.18 7.01 7.56
C HIS A 81 3.87 8.27 6.74
N ILE A 82 3.73 8.10 5.43
CA ILE A 82 3.24 9.14 4.54
C ILE A 82 1.85 8.71 4.04
N ASP A 83 0.85 9.51 4.40
CA ASP A 83 -0.48 9.42 3.80
C ASP A 83 -0.59 10.46 2.67
N LEU A 84 -0.63 10.00 1.43
CA LEU A 84 -0.71 10.85 0.24
C LEU A 84 -1.96 11.73 0.21
N CYS A 85 -3.09 11.22 0.68
CA CYS A 85 -4.33 11.99 0.70
C CYS A 85 -4.22 13.16 1.68
N ASP A 86 -3.60 12.93 2.85
CA ASP A 86 -3.34 14.00 3.82
C ASP A 86 -2.35 15.03 3.26
N VAL A 87 -1.18 14.62 2.77
CA VAL A 87 -0.16 15.60 2.32
C VAL A 87 -0.63 16.40 1.10
N LEU A 88 -1.32 15.77 0.14
CA LEU A 88 -1.84 16.45 -1.06
C LEU A 88 -3.01 17.39 -0.74
N SER A 89 -3.77 17.12 0.33
CA SER A 89 -4.84 17.99 0.80
C SER A 89 -4.38 19.04 1.82
N THR A 90 -3.07 19.21 2.03
CA THR A 90 -2.51 20.05 3.09
C THR A 90 -3.16 19.73 4.45
N TYR A 91 -3.19 18.44 4.76
CA TYR A 91 -3.79 17.86 5.97
C TYR A 91 -5.28 18.20 6.17
N GLY A 92 -6.01 18.48 5.08
CA GLY A 92 -7.43 18.83 5.07
C GLY A 92 -7.71 20.33 4.91
N ALA A 93 -6.70 21.17 4.67
CA ALA A 93 -6.92 22.58 4.34
C ALA A 93 -7.49 22.76 2.91
N SER A 94 -7.33 21.76 2.04
CA SER A 94 -8.02 21.66 0.75
C SER A 94 -8.84 20.38 0.66
N THR A 95 -9.68 20.28 -0.38
CA THR A 95 -10.45 19.06 -0.68
C THR A 95 -9.51 17.87 -0.82
N LYS A 96 -9.86 16.77 -0.16
CA LYS A 96 -9.13 15.51 -0.27
C LYS A 96 -9.25 14.94 -1.68
N PRO A 97 -8.13 14.80 -2.43
CA PRO A 97 -8.20 14.17 -3.73
C PRO A 97 -8.40 12.66 -3.56
N SER A 98 -9.04 12.04 -4.54
CA SER A 98 -9.07 10.59 -4.71
C SER A 98 -7.80 10.09 -5.41
N LEU A 99 -7.48 8.80 -5.22
CA LEU A 99 -6.35 8.17 -5.90
C LEU A 99 -6.52 8.25 -7.42
N ALA A 100 -7.75 8.09 -7.92
CA ALA A 100 -8.05 8.15 -9.34
C ALA A 100 -7.80 9.54 -9.95
N GLU A 101 -8.15 10.62 -9.24
CA GLU A 101 -7.85 11.98 -9.70
C GLU A 101 -6.34 12.22 -9.79
N MET A 102 -5.59 11.83 -8.76
CA MET A 102 -4.13 12.02 -8.75
C MET A 102 -3.42 11.15 -9.79
N ALA A 103 -3.89 9.93 -9.99
CA ALA A 103 -3.39 9.04 -11.02
C ALA A 103 -3.65 9.59 -12.43
N ALA A 104 -4.83 10.14 -12.69
CA ALA A 104 -5.17 10.74 -13.97
C ALA A 104 -4.25 11.92 -14.31
N LEU A 105 -3.95 12.79 -13.35
CA LEU A 105 -3.00 13.90 -13.53
C LEU A 105 -1.59 13.42 -13.92
N ALA A 106 -1.21 12.23 -13.51
CA ALA A 106 0.10 11.64 -13.74
C ALA A 106 0.14 10.61 -14.88
N ASN A 107 -0.96 10.42 -15.62
CA ASN A 107 -1.14 9.37 -16.62
C ASN A 107 -0.86 7.95 -16.07
N ILE A 108 -1.29 7.69 -14.83
CA ILE A 108 -1.16 6.40 -14.17
C ILE A 108 -2.47 5.61 -14.35
N PRO A 109 -2.42 4.36 -14.83
CA PRO A 109 -3.59 3.49 -14.90
C PRO A 109 -4.21 3.24 -13.52
N VAL A 110 -5.53 3.30 -13.41
CA VAL A 110 -6.32 3.03 -12.19
C VAL A 110 -7.65 2.36 -12.54
N LYS A 111 -8.30 1.73 -11.55
CA LYS A 111 -9.60 1.03 -11.71
C LYS A 111 -9.56 -0.04 -12.82
N ILE A 112 -8.41 -0.69 -12.96
CA ILE A 112 -8.18 -1.71 -13.98
C ILE A 112 -9.13 -2.89 -13.71
N GLY A 113 -9.82 -3.37 -14.74
CA GLY A 113 -10.79 -4.45 -14.61
C GLY A 113 -12.19 -4.02 -14.15
N GLY A 114 -12.44 -2.72 -13.99
CA GLY A 114 -13.78 -2.18 -13.72
C GLY A 114 -14.28 -2.39 -12.28
N VAL A 115 -13.44 -2.94 -11.39
CA VAL A 115 -13.74 -3.08 -9.97
C VAL A 115 -13.39 -1.76 -9.25
N ASP A 116 -14.30 -1.31 -8.40
CA ASP A 116 -14.06 -0.23 -7.44
C ASP A 116 -14.51 -0.63 -6.03
N GLY A 117 -14.23 0.23 -5.05
CA GLY A 117 -14.53 -0.03 -3.63
C GLY A 117 -15.98 -0.39 -3.34
N SER A 118 -16.96 0.04 -4.16
CA SER A 118 -18.38 -0.29 -3.95
C SER A 118 -18.71 -1.75 -4.26
N HIS A 119 -17.86 -2.43 -5.04
CA HIS A 119 -18.04 -3.82 -5.45
C HIS A 119 -17.44 -4.82 -4.45
N VAL A 120 -16.58 -4.35 -3.52
CA VAL A 120 -15.79 -5.23 -2.64
C VAL A 120 -16.69 -6.13 -1.79
N GLU A 121 -17.75 -5.61 -1.18
CA GLU A 121 -18.66 -6.40 -0.35
C GLU A 121 -19.34 -7.53 -1.14
N ALA A 122 -19.84 -7.22 -2.34
CA ALA A 122 -20.48 -8.20 -3.20
C ALA A 122 -19.51 -9.29 -3.65
N LEU A 123 -18.29 -8.91 -4.06
CA LEU A 123 -17.24 -9.85 -4.47
C LEU A 123 -16.81 -10.76 -3.33
N VAL A 124 -16.59 -10.22 -2.12
CA VAL A 124 -16.25 -11.01 -0.94
C VAL A 124 -17.38 -11.99 -0.60
N THR A 125 -18.63 -11.53 -0.61
CA THR A 125 -19.80 -12.39 -0.36
C THR A 125 -19.93 -13.51 -1.38
N ALA A 126 -19.54 -13.24 -2.63
CA ALA A 126 -19.50 -14.24 -3.70
C ALA A 126 -18.26 -15.15 -3.66
N GLY A 127 -17.34 -14.99 -2.70
CA GLY A 127 -16.11 -15.76 -2.61
C GLY A 127 -15.04 -15.37 -3.64
N GLN A 128 -15.21 -14.26 -4.34
CA GLN A 128 -14.32 -13.73 -5.39
C GLN A 128 -13.16 -12.93 -4.79
N LEU A 129 -12.39 -13.57 -3.91
CA LEU A 129 -11.29 -12.93 -3.18
C LEU A 129 -10.07 -12.64 -4.06
N ALA A 130 -9.92 -13.35 -5.19
CA ALA A 130 -8.82 -13.13 -6.12
C ALA A 130 -8.97 -11.76 -6.82
N GLU A 131 -10.18 -11.44 -7.23
CA GLU A 131 -10.55 -10.18 -7.88
C GLU A 131 -10.39 -9.00 -6.92
N VAL A 132 -10.80 -9.17 -5.65
CA VAL A 132 -10.56 -8.17 -4.60
C VAL A 132 -9.06 -7.97 -4.38
N ALA A 133 -8.28 -9.06 -4.33
CA ALA A 133 -6.84 -8.97 -4.14
C ALA A 133 -6.15 -8.29 -5.34
N ASP A 134 -6.61 -8.53 -6.56
CA ASP A 134 -6.10 -7.84 -7.76
C ASP A 134 -6.44 -6.35 -7.72
N TYR A 135 -7.68 -5.99 -7.39
CA TYR A 135 -8.10 -4.61 -7.19
C TYR A 135 -7.20 -3.89 -6.17
N CYS A 136 -7.04 -4.45 -4.97
CA CYS A 136 -6.16 -3.89 -3.94
C CYS A 136 -4.71 -3.76 -4.42
N LEU A 137 -4.20 -4.74 -5.18
CA LEU A 137 -2.84 -4.69 -5.71
C LEU A 137 -2.66 -3.56 -6.72
N THR A 138 -3.65 -3.31 -7.58
CA THR A 138 -3.60 -2.17 -8.52
C THR A 138 -3.60 -0.83 -7.80
N ASP A 139 -4.38 -0.68 -6.73
CA ASP A 139 -4.39 0.53 -5.90
C ASP A 139 -3.05 0.75 -5.16
N VAL A 140 -2.40 -0.32 -4.70
CA VAL A 140 -1.05 -0.25 -4.11
C VAL A 140 -0.03 0.24 -5.13
N ILE A 141 -0.06 -0.27 -6.36
CA ILE A 141 0.87 0.14 -7.43
C ILE A 141 0.61 1.60 -7.83
N ALA A 142 -0.66 1.98 -8.01
CA ALA A 142 -1.02 3.36 -8.32
C ALA A 142 -0.59 4.33 -7.21
N THR A 143 -0.78 3.96 -5.94
CA THR A 143 -0.32 4.73 -4.77
C THR A 143 1.20 4.95 -4.82
N TYR A 144 1.98 3.92 -5.13
CA TYR A 144 3.43 4.05 -5.27
C TYR A 144 3.83 4.97 -6.43
N CYS A 145 3.20 4.85 -7.60
CA CYS A 145 3.46 5.73 -8.74
C CYS A 145 3.12 7.20 -8.44
N VAL A 146 1.99 7.46 -7.74
CA VAL A 146 1.62 8.82 -7.30
C VAL A 146 2.64 9.35 -6.28
N PHE A 147 3.12 8.51 -5.37
CA PHE A 147 4.18 8.88 -4.43
C PHE A 147 5.47 9.31 -5.13
N LEU A 148 5.94 8.54 -6.10
CA LEU A 148 7.13 8.91 -6.88
C LEU A 148 6.96 10.25 -7.59
N ARG A 149 5.76 10.51 -8.15
CA ARG A 149 5.43 11.81 -8.77
C ARG A 149 5.41 12.95 -7.75
N TYR A 150 4.86 12.71 -6.56
CA TYR A 150 4.84 13.68 -5.46
C TYR A 150 6.25 14.01 -4.95
N GLU A 151 7.10 13.00 -4.75
CA GLU A 151 8.52 13.15 -4.40
C GLU A 151 9.31 13.93 -5.47
N LEU A 152 9.06 13.64 -6.75
CA LEU A 152 9.68 14.36 -7.87
C LEU A 152 9.24 15.84 -7.88
N ALA A 153 7.95 16.10 -7.68
CA ALA A 153 7.40 17.46 -7.71
C ALA A 153 7.94 18.36 -6.59
N ARG A 154 8.26 17.80 -5.42
CA ARG A 154 8.88 18.57 -4.32
C ARG A 154 10.40 18.67 -4.39
N GLY A 155 11.03 17.97 -5.33
CA GLY A 155 12.48 17.99 -5.53
C GLY A 155 13.28 17.04 -4.64
N ASP A 156 12.62 16.21 -3.83
CA ASP A 156 13.29 15.22 -2.96
C ASP A 156 13.73 13.97 -3.75
N LEU A 157 13.06 13.70 -4.88
CA LEU A 157 13.45 12.66 -5.82
C LEU A 157 13.94 13.28 -7.12
N ARG A 158 15.18 12.98 -7.48
CA ARG A 158 15.76 13.40 -8.77
C ARG A 158 15.14 12.60 -9.92
N GLN A 159 15.10 13.19 -11.11
CA GLN A 159 14.60 12.52 -12.31
C GLN A 159 15.26 11.14 -12.53
N THR A 160 16.58 11.04 -12.36
CA THR A 160 17.30 9.76 -12.50
C THR A 160 16.86 8.69 -11.50
N HIS A 161 16.53 9.07 -10.27
CA HIS A 161 16.02 8.14 -9.26
C HIS A 161 14.54 7.78 -9.50
N PHE A 162 13.75 8.73 -10.02
CA PHE A 162 12.38 8.48 -10.46
C PHE A 162 12.37 7.43 -11.58
N ASP A 163 13.18 7.63 -12.62
CA ASP A 163 13.26 6.71 -13.77
C ASP A 163 13.72 5.31 -13.31
N ALA A 164 14.77 5.23 -12.48
CA ALA A 164 15.23 3.97 -11.90
C ALA A 164 14.17 3.26 -11.04
N SER A 165 13.35 4.02 -10.30
CA SER A 165 12.27 3.47 -9.48
C SER A 165 11.12 2.93 -10.33
N MET A 166 10.79 3.62 -11.43
CA MET A 166 9.81 3.16 -12.41
C MET A 166 10.29 1.91 -13.15
N ASP A 167 11.56 1.84 -13.52
CA ASP A 167 12.14 0.66 -14.17
C ASP A 167 12.18 -0.56 -13.24
N ASN A 168 12.48 -0.34 -11.95
CA ASN A 168 12.40 -1.39 -10.94
C ASN A 168 10.97 -1.91 -10.77
N LEU A 169 9.97 -1.02 -10.78
CA LEU A 169 8.56 -1.39 -10.74
C LEU A 169 8.17 -2.22 -11.97
N ARG A 170 8.48 -1.75 -13.19
CA ARG A 170 8.20 -2.49 -14.43
C ARG A 170 8.84 -3.87 -14.42
N SER A 171 10.10 -3.97 -14.00
CA SER A 171 10.82 -5.25 -13.86
C SER A 171 10.14 -6.17 -12.85
N THR A 172 9.60 -5.62 -11.76
CA THR A 172 8.85 -6.39 -10.77
C THR A 172 7.51 -6.87 -11.33
N ILE A 173 6.77 -6.01 -12.01
CA ILE A 173 5.51 -6.36 -12.67
C ILE A 173 5.73 -7.46 -13.71
N GLN A 174 6.76 -7.35 -14.54
CA GLN A 174 7.10 -8.35 -15.55
C GLN A 174 7.36 -9.74 -14.94
N ARG A 175 7.98 -9.81 -13.76
CA ARG A 175 8.21 -11.09 -13.04
C ARG A 175 6.92 -11.74 -12.53
N HIS A 176 5.83 -10.98 -12.37
CA HIS A 176 4.57 -11.45 -11.79
C HIS A 176 3.41 -11.47 -12.79
N ILE A 177 3.61 -11.02 -14.04
CA ILE A 177 2.54 -10.84 -15.03
C ILE A 177 1.79 -12.13 -15.37
N GLU A 178 2.48 -13.27 -15.45
CA GLU A 178 1.85 -14.58 -15.71
C GLU A 178 0.88 -14.98 -14.60
N GLN A 179 1.18 -14.61 -13.36
CA GLN A 179 0.37 -14.91 -12.18
C GLN A 179 -0.71 -13.85 -11.94
N ARG A 180 -0.50 -12.63 -12.46
CA ARG A 180 -1.34 -11.44 -12.27
C ARG A 180 -1.46 -10.65 -13.58
N PRO A 181 -2.23 -11.14 -14.57
CA PRO A 181 -2.28 -10.52 -15.91
C PRO A 181 -2.79 -9.07 -15.91
N LEU A 182 -3.63 -8.69 -14.95
CA LEU A 182 -4.14 -7.32 -14.80
C LEU A 182 -3.03 -6.28 -14.61
N LEU A 183 -1.85 -6.68 -14.12
CA LEU A 183 -0.72 -5.77 -13.93
C LEU A 183 -0.09 -5.30 -15.24
N SER A 184 -0.38 -5.97 -16.37
CA SER A 184 0.07 -5.56 -17.71
C SER A 184 -0.33 -4.13 -18.06
N ALA A 185 -1.39 -3.59 -17.46
CA ALA A 185 -1.81 -2.20 -17.65
C ALA A 185 -0.78 -1.15 -17.24
N PHE A 186 0.21 -1.51 -16.40
CA PHE A 186 1.26 -0.62 -15.90
C PHE A 186 2.60 -0.71 -16.67
N LEU A 187 2.67 -1.52 -17.72
CA LEU A 187 3.84 -1.64 -18.60
C LEU A 187 3.71 -0.70 -19.80
#